data_AF-A0A7C8E082-F1
#
_entry.id   AF-A0A7C8E082-F1
#
_cell.length_a   1.000
_cell.length_b   1.000
_cell.length_c   1.000
_cell.angle_alpha   90.00
_cell.angle_beta   90.00
_cell.angle_gamma   90.00
#
_symmetry.space_group_name_H-M   'P 1'
#
loop_
_entity.id
_entity.type
_entity.pdbx_description
1 polymer ?
#
loop_
_entity_poly.entity_id
_entity_poly.type
_entity_poly.pdbx_seq_one_letter_code
_entity_poly.pdbx_strand_id
1 'polypeptide(L)'
;MKIRIINRSGHSLPKYETDNSAGMDIKAFINKDIILRPLERAIVTTGLYLSLPNGYEAQVRPRSGLAIKKGISVLNSPGTIDSDYRGEIGVILINLSNEEFKVKNGDRIAQLIIAKHESISWEEAEQLEDSPRGSAGFGSTGL
;
A
#
# COMPACT_ATOMS: atom_id res chain seq x y z
N MET A 1 -10.28 12.43 12.39
CA MET A 1 -9.83 13.00 11.10
C MET A 1 -10.86 12.68 10.03
N LYS A 2 -11.11 13.57 9.06
CA LYS A 2 -11.97 13.31 7.90
C LYS A 2 -11.16 13.52 6.62
N ILE A 3 -11.19 12.55 5.70
CA ILE A 3 -10.50 12.60 4.40
C ILE A 3 -11.56 12.72 3.31
N ARG A 4 -11.35 13.58 2.32
CA ARG A 4 -12.23 13.67 1.15
C ARG A 4 -11.87 12.54 0.19
N ILE A 5 -12.89 11.83 -0.29
CA ILE A 5 -12.74 10.71 -1.23
C ILE A 5 -13.80 10.81 -2.32
N ILE A 6 -13.41 10.55 -3.57
CA ILE A 6 -14.30 10.30 -4.69
C ILE A 6 -14.25 8.80 -4.97
N ASN A 7 -15.42 8.19 -5.13
CA ASN A 7 -15.55 6.78 -5.47
C ASN A 7 -16.37 6.63 -6.76
N ARG A 8 -15.72 6.16 -7.82
CA ARG A 8 -16.31 5.89 -9.14
C ARG A 8 -16.55 4.41 -9.41
N SER A 9 -16.16 3.53 -8.48
CA SER A 9 -16.21 2.08 -8.69
C SER A 9 -17.61 1.47 -8.59
N GLY A 10 -18.57 2.18 -8.00
CA GLY A 10 -19.87 1.62 -7.60
C GLY A 10 -19.81 0.64 -6.42
N HIS A 11 -18.62 0.33 -5.90
CA HIS A 11 -18.46 -0.46 -4.68
C HIS A 11 -18.63 0.41 -3.42
N SER A 12 -18.91 -0.24 -2.28
CA SER A 12 -18.88 0.42 -0.96
C SER A 12 -17.52 1.10 -0.71
N LEU A 13 -17.53 2.25 -0.03
CA LEU A 13 -16.29 2.88 0.43
C LEU A 13 -15.48 1.91 1.31
N PRO A 14 -14.13 2.01 1.31
CA PRO A 14 -13.30 1.28 2.23
C PRO A 14 -13.70 1.58 3.67
N LYS A 15 -13.72 0.56 4.53
CA LYS A 15 -14.05 0.66 5.94
C LYS A 15 -13.10 -0.20 6.77
N TYR A 16 -12.99 0.11 8.04
CA TYR A 16 -12.36 -0.76 9.01
C TYR A 16 -13.27 -1.97 9.25
N GLU A 17 -12.75 -3.18 9.07
CA GLU A 17 -13.55 -4.41 9.21
C GLU A 17 -13.79 -4.78 10.68
N THR A 18 -12.94 -4.31 11.58
CA THR A 18 -13.09 -4.43 13.04
C THR A 18 -12.68 -3.13 13.71
N ASP A 19 -13.11 -2.94 14.97
CA ASP A 19 -12.86 -1.70 15.74
C ASP A 19 -11.37 -1.34 15.86
N ASN A 20 -10.49 -2.35 15.85
CA ASN A 20 -9.04 -2.19 16.01
C ASN A 20 -8.26 -2.45 14.71
N SER A 21 -8.95 -2.52 13.57
CA SER A 21 -8.27 -2.67 12.28
C SER A 21 -7.44 -1.42 11.96
N ALA A 22 -6.16 -1.59 11.64
CA ALA A 22 -5.29 -0.48 11.25
C ALA A 22 -5.55 0.00 9.81
N GLY A 23 -6.01 -0.91 8.94
CA GLY A 23 -6.23 -0.64 7.52
C GLY A 23 -7.65 -0.92 7.05
N MET A 24 -7.96 -0.39 5.86
CA MET A 24 -9.25 -0.55 5.19
C MET A 24 -9.03 -1.32 3.88
N ASP A 25 -9.76 -2.42 3.68
CA ASP A 25 -9.68 -3.20 2.45
C ASP A 25 -10.14 -2.36 1.24
N ILE A 26 -9.34 -2.37 0.16
CA ILE A 26 -9.68 -1.74 -1.13
C ILE A 26 -9.94 -2.79 -2.20
N LYS A 27 -10.90 -2.49 -3.07
CA LYS A 27 -11.40 -3.41 -4.09
C LYS A 27 -10.87 -3.05 -5.47
N ALA A 28 -10.63 -4.07 -6.30
CA ALA A 28 -10.35 -3.90 -7.71
C ALA A 28 -11.56 -3.28 -8.42
N PHE A 29 -11.31 -2.28 -9.26
CA PHE A 29 -12.29 -1.71 -10.19
C PHE A 29 -11.73 -1.83 -11.60
N ILE A 30 -12.09 -2.90 -12.30
CA ILE A 30 -11.54 -3.28 -13.60
C ILE A 30 -12.65 -3.77 -14.54
N ASN A 31 -12.53 -3.47 -15.84
CA ASN A 31 -13.53 -3.84 -16.84
C ASN A 31 -13.38 -5.29 -17.35
N LYS A 32 -12.18 -5.87 -17.23
CA LYS A 32 -11.85 -7.24 -17.64
C LYS A 32 -10.98 -7.86 -16.56
N ASP A 33 -11.14 -9.16 -16.35
CA ASP A 33 -10.29 -9.93 -15.44
C ASP A 33 -8.82 -9.77 -15.83
N ILE A 34 -7.96 -9.56 -14.85
CA ILE A 34 -6.50 -9.52 -15.04
C ILE A 34 -5.94 -10.87 -14.57
N ILE A 35 -5.17 -11.52 -15.44
CA ILE A 35 -4.46 -12.75 -15.10
C ILE A 35 -3.00 -12.36 -14.84
N LEU A 36 -2.50 -12.71 -13.65
CA LEU A 36 -1.10 -12.59 -13.28
C LEU A 36 -0.49 -13.98 -13.27
N ARG A 37 0.37 -14.28 -14.23
CA ARG A 37 1.21 -15.49 -14.19
C ARG A 37 2.30 -15.35 -13.13
N PRO A 38 3.00 -16.44 -12.77
CA PRO A 38 4.18 -16.36 -11.91
C PRO A 38 5.15 -15.26 -12.37
N LEU A 39 5.55 -14.41 -11.42
CA LEU A 39 6.43 -13.24 -11.59
C LEU A 39 5.89 -12.09 -12.46
N GLU A 40 4.65 -12.17 -12.94
CA GLU A 40 3.99 -11.05 -13.60
C GLU A 40 3.47 -10.02 -12.58
N ARG A 41 3.33 -8.78 -13.08
CA ARG A 41 2.85 -7.64 -12.32
C ARG A 41 1.89 -6.81 -13.17
N ALA A 42 0.89 -6.23 -12.52
CA ALA A 42 -0.02 -5.30 -13.17
C ALA A 42 -0.48 -4.22 -12.20
N ILE A 43 -0.84 -3.06 -12.76
CA ILE A 43 -1.55 -2.02 -12.01
C ILE A 43 -3.04 -2.38 -12.03
N VAL A 44 -3.62 -2.56 -10.86
CA VAL A 44 -5.06 -2.78 -10.69
C VAL A 44 -5.68 -1.49 -10.16
N THR A 45 -6.57 -0.90 -10.95
CA THR A 45 -7.34 0.30 -10.63
C THR A 45 -8.38 0.03 -9.54
N THR A 46 -8.82 1.07 -8.85
CA THR A 46 -9.73 0.96 -7.68
C THR A 46 -10.98 1.84 -7.78
N GLY A 47 -11.00 2.79 -8.71
CA GLY A 47 -12.02 3.83 -8.82
C GLY A 47 -12.02 4.82 -7.66
N LEU A 48 -11.00 4.79 -6.81
CA LEU A 48 -10.87 5.65 -5.63
C LEU A 48 -9.88 6.79 -5.89
N TYR A 49 -10.24 7.98 -5.46
CA TYR A 49 -9.42 9.19 -5.52
C TYR A 49 -9.52 9.88 -4.17
N LEU A 50 -8.41 10.30 -3.58
CA LEU A 50 -8.39 10.86 -2.24
C LEU A 50 -7.71 12.23 -2.19
N SER A 51 -7.98 12.96 -1.11
CA SER A 51 -7.29 14.20 -0.77
C SER A 51 -6.92 14.13 0.71
N LEU A 52 -5.64 13.88 1.00
CA LEU A 52 -5.13 13.82 2.35
C LEU A 52 -4.74 15.22 2.85
N PRO A 53 -4.80 15.46 4.17
CA PRO A 53 -4.18 16.64 4.76
C PRO A 53 -2.64 16.55 4.69
N ASN A 54 -1.96 17.71 4.71
CA ASN A 54 -0.49 17.77 4.80
C ASN A 54 0.01 17.06 6.07
N GLY A 55 1.18 16.40 5.96
CA GLY A 55 1.75 15.59 7.04
C GLY A 55 1.15 14.18 7.15
N TYR A 56 0.34 13.77 6.16
CA TYR A 56 -0.22 12.43 6.08
C TYR A 56 -0.01 11.83 4.69
N GLU A 57 0.24 10.53 4.68
CA GLU A 57 0.25 9.69 3.48
C GLU A 57 -0.79 8.57 3.63
N ALA A 58 -1.22 8.00 2.51
CA ALA A 58 -1.91 6.72 2.51
C ALA A 58 -0.97 5.63 2.00
N GLN A 59 -0.86 4.54 2.76
CA GLN A 59 -0.01 3.41 2.47
C GLN A 59 -0.86 2.25 1.95
N VAL A 60 -0.61 1.85 0.70
CA VAL A 60 -1.18 0.65 0.08
C VAL A 60 -0.33 -0.56 0.51
N ARG A 61 -0.92 -1.47 1.29
CA ARG A 61 -0.24 -2.65 1.83
C ARG A 61 -0.88 -3.96 1.36
N PRO A 62 -0.11 -5.07 1.27
CA PRO A 62 -0.64 -6.40 0.99
C PRO A 62 -1.65 -6.86 2.05
N ARG A 63 -2.58 -7.72 1.64
CA ARG A 63 -3.46 -8.44 2.56
C ARG A 63 -2.82 -9.78 2.91
N SER A 64 -2.67 -10.08 4.20
CA SER A 64 -1.99 -11.29 4.67
C SER A 64 -2.56 -12.58 4.07
N GLY A 65 -3.89 -12.65 3.93
CA GLY A 65 -4.57 -13.79 3.33
C GLY A 65 -4.21 -14.02 1.85
N LEU A 66 -4.04 -12.95 1.06
CA LEU A 66 -3.59 -13.06 -0.33
C LEU A 66 -2.11 -13.42 -0.41
N ALA A 67 -1.29 -12.84 0.48
CA ALA A 67 0.14 -13.13 0.54
C ALA A 67 0.41 -14.61 0.84
N ILE A 68 -0.16 -15.17 1.91
CA ILE A 68 0.15 -16.56 2.31
C ILE A 68 -0.58 -17.61 1.47
N LYS A 69 -1.82 -17.36 1.05
CA LYS A 69 -2.63 -18.38 0.35
C LYS A 69 -2.47 -18.37 -1.16
N LYS A 70 -2.01 -17.26 -1.73
CA LYS A 70 -1.96 -17.03 -3.19
C LYS A 70 -0.64 -16.46 -3.68
N GLY A 71 0.31 -16.19 -2.78
CA GLY A 71 1.60 -15.57 -3.14
C GLY A 71 1.46 -14.18 -3.76
N ILE A 72 0.35 -13.47 -3.48
CA ILE A 72 0.12 -12.14 -4.05
C ILE A 72 0.59 -11.06 -3.09
N SER A 73 1.41 -10.15 -3.61
CA SER A 73 1.90 -8.99 -2.88
C SER A 73 1.64 -7.70 -3.65
N VAL A 74 1.84 -6.58 -2.97
CA VAL A 74 1.94 -5.25 -3.57
C VAL A 74 3.42 -4.98 -3.80
N LEU A 75 3.83 -4.85 -5.05
CA LEU A 75 5.24 -4.83 -5.45
C LEU A 75 6.02 -3.68 -4.82
N ASN A 76 5.41 -2.50 -4.76
CA ASN A 76 5.99 -1.30 -4.14
C ASN A 76 5.60 -1.15 -2.67
N SER A 77 5.27 -2.24 -1.96
CA SER A 77 4.78 -2.16 -0.58
C SER A 77 5.84 -1.61 0.40
N PRO A 78 5.46 -0.68 1.30
CA PRO A 78 4.19 0.04 1.31
C PRO A 78 4.11 1.05 0.15
N GLY A 79 3.06 0.94 -0.67
CA GLY A 79 2.85 1.88 -1.77
C GLY A 79 2.42 3.24 -1.23
N THR A 80 3.13 4.30 -1.58
CA THR A 80 2.89 5.64 -1.02
C THR A 80 1.92 6.43 -1.89
N ILE A 81 0.90 7.02 -1.28
CA ILE A 81 -0.01 7.99 -1.89
C ILE A 81 0.18 9.32 -1.17
N ASP A 82 0.77 10.28 -1.87
CA ASP A 82 1.10 11.61 -1.36
C ASP A 82 -0.14 12.48 -1.10
N SER A 83 0.02 13.47 -0.21
CA SER A 83 -1.08 14.35 0.19
C SER A 83 -1.58 15.29 -0.92
N ASP A 84 -0.75 15.56 -1.92
CA ASP A 84 -1.07 16.36 -3.10
C ASP A 84 -1.51 15.52 -4.31
N TYR A 85 -1.45 14.19 -4.22
CA TYR A 85 -1.93 13.30 -5.28
C TYR A 85 -3.46 13.34 -5.40
N ARG A 86 -3.96 13.59 -6.61
CA ARG A 86 -5.40 13.61 -6.93
C ARG A 86 -5.80 12.62 -8.03
N GLY A 87 -4.86 11.78 -8.46
CA GLY A 87 -5.12 10.72 -9.42
C GLY A 87 -5.83 9.53 -8.77
N GLU A 88 -6.09 8.52 -9.59
CA GLU A 88 -6.71 7.28 -9.13
C GLU A 88 -5.71 6.42 -8.35
N ILE A 89 -6.13 5.87 -7.22
CA ILE A 89 -5.32 4.91 -6.48
C ILE A 89 -5.20 3.63 -7.31
N GLY A 90 -3.98 3.35 -7.79
CA GLY A 90 -3.61 2.10 -8.42
C GLY A 90 -2.85 1.18 -7.46
N VAL A 91 -3.12 -0.11 -7.53
CA VAL A 91 -2.41 -1.14 -6.74
C VAL A 91 -1.50 -1.92 -7.67
N ILE A 92 -0.18 -1.85 -7.45
CA ILE A 92 0.79 -2.62 -8.25
C ILE A 92 0.88 -4.02 -7.66
N LEU A 93 0.04 -4.95 -8.14
CA LEU A 93 0.08 -6.34 -7.71
C LEU A 93 1.22 -7.09 -8.42
N ILE A 94 1.86 -7.99 -7.69
CA ILE A 94 2.80 -8.98 -8.22
C ILE A 94 2.38 -10.37 -7.74
N ASN A 95 2.51 -11.35 -8.63
CA ASN A 95 2.36 -12.76 -8.31
C ASN A 95 3.72 -13.41 -8.04
N LEU A 96 3.98 -13.76 -6.79
CA LEU A 96 5.19 -14.46 -6.34
C LEU A 96 4.98 -15.98 -6.17
N SER A 97 3.79 -16.49 -6.52
CA SER A 97 3.50 -17.92 -6.50
C SER A 97 3.88 -18.59 -7.83
N ASN A 98 3.75 -19.92 -7.87
CA ASN A 98 3.91 -20.74 -9.07
C ASN A 98 2.58 -21.02 -9.79
N GLU A 99 1.48 -20.44 -9.33
CA GLU A 99 0.13 -20.61 -9.91
C GLU A 99 -0.34 -19.31 -10.54
N GLU A 100 -1.19 -19.38 -11.57
CA GLU A 100 -1.84 -18.17 -12.11
C GLU A 100 -2.83 -17.60 -11.08
N PHE A 101 -2.84 -16.27 -10.93
CA PHE A 101 -3.81 -15.57 -10.11
C PHE A 101 -4.70 -14.68 -10.96
N LYS A 102 -6.01 -14.84 -10.81
CA LYS A 102 -7.02 -14.05 -11.53
C LYS A 102 -7.62 -13.00 -10.61
N VAL A 103 -7.42 -11.74 -10.94
CA VAL A 103 -8.08 -10.59 -10.30
C VAL A 103 -9.40 -10.33 -11.00
N LYS A 104 -10.50 -10.28 -10.24
CA LYS A 104 -11.83 -9.91 -10.73
C LYS A 104 -12.25 -8.55 -10.19
N ASN A 105 -13.17 -7.92 -10.90
CA ASN A 105 -13.82 -6.70 -10.40
C ASN A 105 -14.50 -6.96 -9.04
N GLY A 106 -14.28 -6.07 -8.07
CA GLY A 106 -14.80 -6.18 -6.70
C GLY A 106 -13.96 -7.02 -5.73
N ASP A 107 -12.90 -7.70 -6.19
CA ASP A 107 -12.00 -8.44 -5.31
C ASP A 107 -11.27 -7.50 -4.35
N ARG A 108 -11.16 -7.87 -3.08
CA ARG A 108 -10.36 -7.12 -2.10
C ARG A 108 -8.88 -7.44 -2.30
N ILE A 109 -8.14 -6.53 -2.92
CA ILE A 109 -6.78 -6.79 -3.43
C ILE A 109 -5.66 -6.27 -2.54
N ALA A 110 -5.92 -5.21 -1.77
CA ALA A 110 -4.95 -4.57 -0.89
C ALA A 110 -5.69 -3.89 0.28
N GLN A 111 -4.95 -3.25 1.18
CA GLN A 111 -5.51 -2.42 2.25
C GLN A 111 -4.81 -1.07 2.31
N LEU A 112 -5.56 -0.03 2.69
CA LEU A 112 -5.03 1.32 2.93
C LEU A 112 -4.83 1.56 4.43
N ILE A 113 -3.66 2.06 4.81
CA ILE A 113 -3.41 2.63 6.14
C ILE A 113 -3.12 4.12 5.96
N ILE A 114 -3.73 4.97 6.77
CA ILE A 114 -3.37 6.40 6.79
C ILE A 114 -2.31 6.62 7.86
N ALA A 115 -1.14 7.11 7.46
CA ALA A 115 0.00 7.30 8.35
C ALA A 115 0.37 8.78 8.42
N LYS A 116 0.75 9.25 9.62
CA LYS A 116 1.38 10.56 9.78
C LYS A 116 2.86 10.45 9.41
N HIS A 117 3.38 11.44 8.70
CA HIS A 117 4.81 11.60 8.44
C HIS A 117 5.23 13.04 8.76
N GLU A 118 6.53 13.25 8.91
CA GLU A 118 7.12 14.58 9.08
C GLU A 118 7.77 15.03 7.76
N SER A 119 7.88 16.34 7.56
CA SER A 119 8.69 16.93 6.50
C SER A 119 9.96 17.49 7.13
N ILE A 120 11.12 17.14 6.57
CA ILE A 120 12.43 17.53 7.11
C ILE A 120 13.13 18.52 6.19
N SER A 121 14.03 19.31 6.76
CA SER A 121 15.07 20.03 6.05
C SER A 121 16.41 19.39 6.39
N TRP A 122 17.27 19.23 5.39
CA TRP A 122 18.62 18.70 5.60
C TRP A 122 19.54 19.76 6.22
N GLU A 123 20.41 19.32 7.13
CA GLU A 123 21.55 20.07 7.66
C GLU A 123 22.80 19.23 7.37
N GLU A 124 23.66 19.69 6.46
CA GLU A 124 24.89 18.98 6.10
C GLU A 124 25.94 19.13 7.22
N ALA A 125 26.61 18.03 7.58
CA ALA A 125 27.61 18.00 8.65
C ALA A 125 28.83 17.16 8.25
N GLU A 126 30.02 17.54 8.74
CA GLU A 126 31.25 16.77 8.51
C GLU A 126 31.34 15.51 9.36
N GLN A 127 30.69 15.48 10.53
CA GLN A 127 30.67 14.36 11.47
C GLN A 127 29.31 14.24 12.17
N LEU A 128 28.93 13.01 12.54
CA LEU A 128 27.73 12.72 13.34
C LEU A 128 28.12 12.43 14.78
N GLU A 129 27.19 12.64 15.72
CA GLU A 129 27.36 12.25 17.11
C GLU A 129 27.47 10.72 17.27
N ASP A 130 28.26 10.28 18.26
CA ASP A 130 28.33 8.87 18.62
C ASP A 130 26.98 8.38 19.15
N SER A 131 26.61 7.14 18.81
CA SER A 131 25.46 6.47 19.40
C SER A 131 25.81 5.07 19.87
N PRO A 132 25.09 4.50 20.87
CA PRO A 132 25.34 3.13 21.33
C PRO A 132 25.28 2.06 20.23
N ARG A 133 24.54 2.33 19.14
CA ARG A 133 24.48 1.44 17.97
C ARG A 133 25.64 1.68 16.99
N GLY A 134 26.14 2.90 16.89
CA GLY A 134 27.20 3.28 15.95
C GLY A 134 26.87 2.86 14.51
N SER A 135 27.83 2.22 13.84
CA SER A 135 27.71 1.71 12.47
C SER A 135 27.12 0.30 12.36
N ALA A 136 26.64 -0.29 13.46
CA ALA A 136 26.14 -1.66 13.48
C ALA A 136 24.75 -1.79 12.82
N GLY A 137 24.65 -2.59 11.75
CA GLY A 137 23.42 -2.86 11.00
C GLY A 137 23.38 -4.27 10.40
N PHE A 138 22.29 -4.59 9.67
CA PHE A 138 22.14 -5.87 8.92
C PHE A 138 22.33 -7.16 9.76
N GLY A 139 21.62 -7.29 10.88
CA GLY A 139 21.72 -8.48 11.74
C GLY A 139 22.86 -8.41 12.77
N SER A 140 23.36 -7.21 13.06
CA SER A 140 24.43 -6.96 14.03
C SER A 140 24.12 -7.38 15.48
N THR A 141 22.88 -7.74 15.79
CA THR A 141 22.45 -8.28 17.09
C THR A 141 22.23 -9.80 17.07
N GLY A 142 22.60 -10.48 15.98
CA GLY A 142 22.32 -11.90 15.75
C GLY A 142 21.10 -12.16 14.86
N LEU A 143 20.90 -13.44 14.52
CA LEU A 143 19.68 -13.99 13.92
C LEU A 143 18.61 -14.22 14.99
#